data_AF-X1JB29-F1
#
_entry.id   AF-X1JB29-F1
#
_cell.length_a   1.000
_cell.length_b   1.000
_cell.length_c   1.000
_cell.angle_alpha   90.00
_cell.angle_beta   90.00
_cell.angle_gamma   90.00
#
_symmetry.space_group_name_H-M   'P 1'
#
loop_
_entity.id
_entity.type
_entity.pdbx_description
1 polymer ?
#
loop_
_entity_poly.entity_id
_entity_poly.type
_entity_poly.pdbx_seq_one_letter_code
_entity_poly.pdbx_strand_id
1 'polypeptide(L)'
;IKGKIKAVIFDFDGTIANTMPFLTELAIKVITENYNISKDKAKTRYIETIGMDFASQLETIFPGNPANQQVSTIFEERKVNGIFDYPTFLEVI
;
A
#
# COMPACT_ATOMS: atom_id res chain seq x y z
N ILE A 1 2.19 -28.97 -13.38
CA ILE A 1 2.07 -29.30 -11.93
C ILE A 1 1.74 -30.79 -11.82
N LYS A 2 2.71 -31.66 -11.50
CA LYS A 2 2.48 -33.11 -11.30
C LYS A 2 2.32 -33.38 -9.80
N GLY A 3 1.09 -33.19 -9.32
CA GLY A 3 0.66 -33.37 -7.94
C GLY A 3 -0.71 -32.74 -7.75
N LYS A 4 -1.64 -33.43 -7.06
CA LYS A 4 -3.01 -32.92 -6.84
C LYS A 4 -2.91 -31.70 -5.91
N ILE A 5 -3.18 -30.49 -6.42
CA ILE A 5 -3.17 -29.25 -5.62
C ILE A 5 -4.10 -29.43 -4.42
N LYS A 6 -3.59 -29.09 -3.22
CA LYS A 6 -4.31 -29.28 -1.95
C LYS A 6 -4.87 -27.99 -1.39
N ALA A 7 -4.21 -26.86 -1.67
CA ALA A 7 -4.62 -25.54 -1.22
C ALA A 7 -4.13 -24.47 -2.19
N VAL A 8 -4.87 -23.37 -2.24
CA VAL A 8 -4.48 -22.11 -2.88
C VAL A 8 -4.78 -21.02 -1.86
N ILE A 9 -3.80 -20.16 -1.59
CA ILE A 9 -3.92 -19.03 -0.66
C ILE A 9 -3.77 -17.78 -1.51
N PHE A 10 -4.70 -16.85 -1.35
CA PHE A 10 -4.69 -15.58 -2.06
C PHE A 10 -4.28 -14.46 -1.12
N ASP A 11 -3.45 -13.56 -1.62
CA ASP A 11 -3.37 -12.22 -1.05
C ASP A 11 -4.68 -11.46 -1.33
N PHE A 12 -4.92 -10.35 -0.65
CA PHE A 12 -6.15 -9.59 -0.77
C PHE A 12 -6.01 -8.40 -1.71
N ASP A 13 -5.19 -7.41 -1.34
CA ASP A 13 -5.05 -6.15 -2.07
C ASP A 13 -4.33 -6.37 -3.42
N GLY A 14 -4.95 -5.95 -4.52
CA GLY A 14 -4.39 -6.15 -5.87
C GLY A 14 -4.45 -7.60 -6.36
N THR A 15 -5.04 -8.52 -5.60
CA THR A 15 -5.29 -9.92 -6.01
C THR A 15 -6.79 -10.23 -6.04
N ILE A 16 -7.49 -10.01 -4.93
CA ILE A 16 -8.93 -10.20 -4.79
C ILE A 16 -9.65 -8.85 -4.91
N ALA A 17 -9.16 -7.84 -4.19
CA ALA A 17 -9.72 -6.50 -4.16
C ALA A 17 -8.97 -5.55 -5.09
N ASN A 18 -9.70 -4.74 -5.86
CA ASN A 18 -9.11 -3.71 -6.72
C ASN A 18 -8.82 -2.43 -5.93
N THR A 19 -8.03 -2.57 -4.86
CA THR A 19 -7.72 -1.51 -3.89
C THR A 19 -6.41 -0.80 -4.19
N MET A 20 -5.54 -1.37 -5.03
CA MET A 20 -4.22 -0.79 -5.32
C MET A 20 -4.24 0.64 -5.86
N PRO A 21 -5.17 1.07 -6.73
CA PRO A 21 -5.25 2.47 -7.15
C PRO A 21 -5.45 3.43 -5.97
N PHE A 22 -6.36 3.08 -5.06
CA PHE A 22 -6.64 3.84 -3.84
C PHE A 22 -5.45 3.86 -2.89
N LEU A 23 -4.90 2.68 -2.57
CA LEU A 23 -3.77 2.56 -1.65
C LEU A 23 -2.55 3.32 -2.16
N THR A 24 -2.31 3.29 -3.47
CA THR A 24 -1.22 4.04 -4.12
C THR A 24 -1.43 5.55 -3.98
N GLU A 25 -2.62 6.05 -4.29
CA GLU A 25 -2.92 7.48 -4.17
C GLU A 25 -2.83 7.96 -2.71
N LEU A 26 -3.37 7.17 -1.79
CA LEU A 26 -3.33 7.46 -0.36
C LEU A 26 -1.89 7.50 0.16
N ALA A 27 -1.06 6.52 -0.18
CA ALA A 27 0.35 6.47 0.21
C ALA A 27 1.11 7.70 -0.31
N ILE A 28 0.96 8.04 -1.59
CA ILE A 28 1.60 9.21 -2.19
C ILE A 28 1.16 10.50 -1.49
N LYS A 29 -0.14 10.63 -1.20
CA LYS A 29 -0.69 11.80 -0.51
C LYS A 29 -0.11 11.92 0.90
N VAL A 30 -0.15 10.84 1.69
CA VAL A 30 0.37 10.82 3.06
C VAL A 30 1.87 11.10 3.08
N ILE A 31 2.65 10.54 2.14
CA ILE A 31 4.07 10.85 2.03
C ILE A 31 4.30 12.33 1.69
N THR A 32 3.58 12.87 0.70
CA THR A 32 3.76 14.27 0.26
C THR A 32 3.36 15.27 1.35
N GLU A 33 2.31 14.96 2.13
CA GLU A 33 1.83 15.82 3.22
C GLU A 33 2.79 15.85 4.43
N ASN A 34 3.54 14.77 4.67
CA ASN A 34 4.34 14.60 5.88
C ASN A 34 5.86 14.68 5.64
N TYR A 35 6.30 14.50 4.40
CA TYR A 35 7.70 14.63 4.02
C TYR A 35 7.81 15.71 2.94
N ASN A 36 8.76 16.63 3.12
CA ASN A 36 8.99 17.78 2.24
C ASN A 36 9.62 17.36 0.90
N ILE A 37 8.89 16.56 0.11
CA ILE A 37 9.25 16.08 -1.21
C ILE A 37 8.10 16.30 -2.19
N SER A 38 8.42 16.36 -3.48
CA SER A 38 7.39 16.47 -4.51
C SER A 38 6.55 15.20 -4.63
N LYS A 39 5.30 15.36 -5.09
CA LYS A 39 4.39 14.24 -5.39
C LYS A 39 5.03 13.21 -6.34
N ASP A 40 5.75 13.66 -7.37
CA ASP A 40 6.41 12.77 -8.32
C ASP A 40 7.54 11.95 -7.67
N LYS A 41 8.30 12.57 -6.77
CA LYS A 41 9.32 11.87 -5.99
C LYS A 41 8.69 10.88 -5.02
N ALA A 42 7.61 11.26 -4.33
CA ALA A 42 6.85 10.38 -3.46
C ALA A 42 6.32 9.15 -4.21
N LYS A 43 5.72 9.37 -5.39
CA LYS A 43 5.26 8.30 -6.28
C LYS A 43 6.37 7.35 -6.69
N THR A 44 7.50 7.89 -7.16
CA THR A 44 8.64 7.09 -7.59
C THR A 44 9.15 6.20 -6.46
N ARG A 45 9.38 6.80 -5.28
CA ARG A 45 9.87 6.08 -4.10
C ARG A 45 8.91 5.04 -3.59
N TYR A 46 7.61 5.35 -3.55
CA TYR A 46 6.57 4.39 -3.17
C TYR A 46 6.60 3.16 -4.10
N ILE A 47 6.61 3.38 -5.42
CA ILE A 47 6.60 2.31 -6.42
C ILE A 47 7.82 1.39 -6.28
N GLU A 48 9.00 1.97 -6.04
CA GLU A 48 10.26 1.22 -5.83
C GLU A 48 10.22 0.30 -4.60
N THR A 49 9.27 0.52 -3.68
CA THR A 49 9.14 -0.22 -2.41
C THR A 49 7.87 -1.08 -2.33
N ILE A 50 7.11 -1.22 -3.42
CA ILE A 50 5.92 -2.07 -3.46
C ILE A 50 6.28 -3.52 -3.10
N GLY A 51 5.39 -4.16 -2.33
CA GLY A 51 5.58 -5.53 -1.82
C GLY A 51 6.02 -5.59 -0.35
N MET A 52 6.40 -4.44 0.23
CA MET A 52 6.58 -4.28 1.68
C MET A 52 5.31 -3.72 2.32
N ASP A 53 5.13 -3.94 3.62
CA ASP A 53 4.15 -3.17 4.40
C ASP A 53 4.54 -1.68 4.46
N PHE A 54 3.57 -0.79 4.65
CA PHE A 54 3.79 0.65 4.53
C PHE A 54 4.80 1.20 5.55
N ALA A 55 4.89 0.65 6.76
CA ALA A 55 5.88 1.08 7.74
C ALA A 55 7.31 0.75 7.26
N SER A 56 7.51 -0.46 6.76
CA SER A 56 8.78 -0.89 6.15
C SER A 56 9.15 -0.07 4.91
N GLN A 57 8.15 0.33 4.10
CA GLN A 57 8.37 1.26 2.98
C GLN A 57 8.88 2.62 3.48
N LEU A 58 8.24 3.21 4.50
CA LEU A 58 8.67 4.50 5.06
C LEU A 58 10.10 4.44 5.60
N GLU A 59 10.47 3.35 6.27
CA GLU A 59 11.85 3.17 6.76
C GLU A 59 12.86 3.02 5.61
N THR A 60 12.46 2.39 4.51
CA THR A 60 13.29 2.29 3.30
C THR A 60 13.44 3.64 2.60
N ILE A 61 12.37 4.44 2.52
CA ILE A 61 12.36 5.73 1.81
C ILE A 61 13.01 6.84 2.66
N PHE A 62 12.79 6.81 3.98
CA PHE A 62 13.25 7.80 4.96
C PHE A 62 13.88 7.13 6.20
N PRO A 63 15.07 6.54 6.08
CA PRO A 63 15.69 5.78 7.17
C PRO A 63 15.86 6.61 8.45
N GLY A 64 15.44 6.04 9.58
CA GLY A 64 15.55 6.62 10.92
C GLY A 64 14.75 7.91 11.13
N ASN A 65 13.82 8.25 10.23
CA ASN A 65 13.04 9.47 10.37
C ASN A 65 12.01 9.30 11.51
N PRO A 66 12.02 10.18 12.54
CA PRO A 66 11.14 10.05 13.69
C PRO A 66 9.64 10.14 13.35
N ALA A 67 9.29 10.69 12.18
CA ALA A 67 7.90 10.78 11.73
C ALA A 67 7.35 9.44 11.18
N ASN A 68 8.19 8.46 10.84
CA ASN A 68 7.77 7.24 10.13
C ASN A 68 6.62 6.50 10.83
N GLN A 69 6.69 6.37 12.16
CA GLN A 69 5.65 5.68 12.92
C GLN A 69 4.32 6.44 12.84
N GLN A 70 4.33 7.76 13.07
CA GLN A 70 3.11 8.58 13.01
C GLN A 70 2.49 8.55 11.61
N VAL A 71 3.31 8.68 10.56
CA VAL A 71 2.86 8.64 9.17
C VAL A 71 2.25 7.28 8.83
N SER A 72 2.86 6.18 9.30
CA SER A 72 2.31 4.85 9.11
C SER A 72 0.92 4.72 9.78
N THR A 73 0.75 5.26 10.99
CA THR A 73 -0.56 5.27 11.65
C THR A 73 -1.60 6.05 10.85
N ILE A 74 -1.24 7.25 10.35
CA ILE A 74 -2.14 8.07 9.52
C ILE A 74 -2.58 7.31 8.27
N PHE A 75 -1.68 6.58 7.61
CA PHE A 75 -2.02 5.77 6.45
C PHE A 75 -3.00 4.66 6.81
N GLU A 76 -2.74 3.90 7.87
CA GLU A 76 -3.61 2.79 8.30
C GLU A 76 -5.02 3.27 8.68
N GLU A 77 -5.14 4.37 9.42
CA GLU A 77 -6.44 4.96 9.78
C GLU A 77 -7.22 5.40 8.53
N ARG A 78 -6.57 6.10 7.60
CA ARG A 78 -7.20 6.55 6.35
C ARG A 78 -7.53 5.38 5.42
N LYS A 79 -6.71 4.32 5.43
CA LYS A 79 -6.95 3.09 4.67
C LYS A 79 -8.25 2.43 5.14
N VAL A 80 -8.40 2.18 6.44
CA VAL A 80 -9.60 1.54 7.01
C VAL A 80 -10.87 2.31 6.66
N ASN A 81 -10.81 3.65 6.66
CA ASN A 81 -11.96 4.49 6.36
C ASN A 81 -12.41 4.49 4.89
N GLY A 82 -11.57 4.04 3.95
CA GLY A 82 -11.89 4.08 2.51
C GLY A 82 -11.77 2.77 1.76
N ILE A 83 -11.13 1.75 2.33
CA ILE A 83 -10.83 0.49 1.61
C ILE A 83 -12.10 -0.31 1.23
N PHE A 84 -13.19 -0.17 1.99
CA PHE A 84 -14.45 -0.86 1.74
C PHE A 84 -15.27 -0.27 0.59
N ASP A 85 -14.91 0.92 0.10
CA ASP A 85 -15.58 1.55 -1.03
C ASP A 85 -15.12 0.99 -2.39
N TYR A 86 -14.10 0.13 -2.40
CA TYR A 86 -13.49 -0.42 -3.61
C TYR A 86 -13.95 -1.86 -3.87
N PRO A 87 -14.32 -2.19 -5.13
CA PRO A 87 -14.85 -3.50 -5.47
C PRO A 87 -13.74 -4.57 -5.53
N THR A 88 -14.16 -5.83 -5.55
CA THR A 88 -13.29 -6.93 -6.03
C THR A 88 -13.06 -6.82 -7.53
N PHE A 89 -12.05 -7.52 -8.05
CA PHE A 89 -11.91 -7.72 -9.48
C PHE A 89 -13.14 -8.45 -10.06
N LEU A 90 -13.51 -8.16 -11.31
CA LEU A 90 -14.70 -8.73 -11.94
C LEU A 90 -14.62 -10.26 -12.07
N GLU A 91 -13.40 -10.76 -12.26
CA GLU A 91 -13.09 -12.18 -12.40
C GLU A 91 -13.23 -12.98 -11.09
N VAL A 92 -13.41 -12.28 -9.96
CA VAL A 92 -13.63 -12.88 -8.64
C VAL A 92 -15.13 -13.14 -8.37
N ILE A 93 -16.04 -12.50 -9.12
CA ILE A 93 -17.50 -12.53 -8.89
C ILE A 93 -18.19 -13.58 -9.76
#